data_AF-A0A2P9EC65-F1
#
_entry.id   AF-A0A2P9EC65-F1
#
_cell.length_a   1.000
_cell.length_b   1.000
_cell.length_c   1.000
_cell.angle_alpha   90.00
_cell.angle_beta   90.00
_cell.angle_gamma   90.00
#
_symmetry.space_group_name_H-M   'P 1'
#
loop_
_entity.id
_entity.type
_entity.pdbx_description
1 polymer ?
#
loop_
_entity_poly.entity_id
_entity_poly.type
_entity_poly.pdbx_seq_one_letter_code
_entity_poly.pdbx_strand_id
1 'polypeptide(L)'
;MLVKYIGESYMEKPWPGMHIRTSCLEDGFFRATQPKYLNDPSSESRLLPFFNKFSPADYAWARNEFKKMQRDPSYVPSIQELEYYLKPCGKRYGEDFPHLLINEGFTSMDSYDESKLQEIVTYLNDYLVEAVSCHLGVFSLSKSDCNLHMWTHYASIGKGFAVVFDETHDFFKIYRPCDVSYNPEDRASVTYYKGAVRFNGYPAPSRNIDIKNKDNTLHGILNRDPVRELFINRLLYTKGEEWLPENESRIIFPLADCERKIGSIVSPSIDDCLLNEYPDVFHDYHEINLKKIPFSAFKQITLGYNMTEKDKNIILDKVSSNKELSHVNVLQSKLDIYGKVVVKPM
;
A
#
# COMPACT_ATOMS: atom_id res chain seq x y z
N MET A 1 -18.60 7.04 -2.28
CA MET A 1 -18.48 7.72 -0.97
C MET A 1 -17.04 7.61 -0.51
N LEU A 2 -16.48 8.68 0.05
CA LEU A 2 -15.12 8.72 0.58
C LEU A 2 -15.17 9.06 2.06
N VAL A 3 -14.71 8.17 2.94
CA VAL A 3 -14.86 8.29 4.39
C VAL A 3 -13.53 8.13 5.11
N LYS A 4 -13.15 9.09 5.94
CA LYS A 4 -12.01 8.96 6.86
C LYS A 4 -12.50 8.73 8.28
N TYR A 5 -12.10 7.61 8.86
CA TYR A 5 -12.34 7.28 10.27
C TYR A 5 -11.22 7.87 11.15
N ILE A 6 -11.62 8.48 12.26
CA ILE A 6 -10.73 9.21 13.16
C ILE A 6 -11.00 8.79 14.60
N GLY A 7 -10.10 7.95 15.12
CA GLY A 7 -10.10 7.53 16.52
C GLY A 7 -9.42 8.51 17.47
N GLU A 8 -9.32 8.05 18.71
CA GLU A 8 -8.63 8.71 19.80
C GLU A 8 -7.11 8.60 19.65
N SER A 9 -6.37 9.51 20.27
CA SER A 9 -4.93 9.41 20.47
C SER A 9 -4.57 9.72 21.91
N TYR A 10 -3.51 9.09 22.39
CA TYR A 10 -2.97 9.41 23.69
C TYR A 10 -2.31 10.80 23.65
N MET A 11 -2.67 11.68 24.58
CA MET A 11 -1.95 12.93 24.83
C MET A 11 -1.32 12.85 26.22
N GLU A 12 -0.03 13.16 26.32
CA GLU A 12 0.70 13.18 27.60
C GLU A 12 0.42 14.46 28.41
N LYS A 13 0.18 15.59 27.74
CA LYS A 13 0.00 16.91 28.37
C LYS A 13 -1.08 17.70 27.63
N PRO A 14 -1.83 18.58 28.34
CA PRO A 14 -1.78 18.85 29.78
C PRO A 14 -2.54 17.83 30.63
N TRP A 15 -3.37 16.97 30.03
CA TRP A 15 -4.15 15.94 30.71
C TRP A 15 -3.84 14.56 30.12
N PRO A 16 -3.05 13.72 30.81
CA PRO A 16 -2.73 12.38 30.33
C PRO A 16 -3.99 11.55 30.06
N GLY A 17 -4.13 11.00 28.85
CA GLY A 17 -5.26 10.14 28.53
C GLY A 17 -5.51 9.98 27.04
N MET A 18 -6.49 9.13 26.70
CA MET A 18 -7.01 9.03 25.34
C MET A 18 -7.97 10.20 25.10
N HIS A 19 -7.73 10.95 24.02
CA HIS A 19 -8.56 12.06 23.61
C HIS A 19 -8.92 11.92 22.15
N ILE A 20 -10.12 12.35 21.77
CA ILE A 20 -10.54 12.34 20.36
C ILE A 20 -9.68 13.33 19.57
N ARG A 21 -9.17 12.87 18.43
CA ARG A 21 -8.41 13.72 17.51
C ARG A 21 -9.35 14.61 16.72
N THR A 22 -9.48 15.88 17.12
CA THR A 22 -10.37 16.85 16.46
C THR A 22 -9.64 17.89 15.62
N SER A 23 -8.30 17.86 15.57
CA SER A 23 -7.49 18.90 14.89
C SER A 23 -7.88 19.12 13.43
N CYS A 24 -8.24 18.06 12.71
CA CYS A 24 -8.66 18.15 11.31
C CYS A 24 -9.95 18.98 11.11
N LEU A 25 -10.76 19.17 12.14
CA LEU A 25 -11.95 20.04 12.10
C LEU A 25 -11.57 21.52 12.32
N GLU A 26 -10.38 21.78 12.84
CA GLU A 26 -9.85 23.13 13.11
C GLU A 26 -8.97 23.62 11.96
N ASP A 27 -8.10 22.76 11.43
CA ASP A 27 -7.06 23.15 10.49
C ASP A 27 -7.16 22.50 9.10
N GLY A 28 -8.04 21.49 8.94
CA GLY A 28 -8.25 20.77 7.69
C GLY A 28 -7.10 19.85 7.30
N PHE A 29 -6.15 19.59 8.20
CA PHE A 29 -4.98 18.76 7.91
C PHE A 29 -5.22 17.29 8.22
N PHE A 30 -4.80 16.44 7.28
CA PHE A 30 -4.82 15.00 7.42
C PHE A 30 -3.43 14.42 7.18
N ARG A 31 -3.08 13.37 7.92
CA ARG A 31 -1.83 12.65 7.72
C ARG A 31 -1.84 11.92 6.38
N ALA A 32 -0.82 12.19 5.57
CA ALA A 32 -0.41 11.33 4.48
C ALA A 32 0.55 10.29 5.06
N THR A 33 0.08 9.06 5.24
CA THR A 33 0.83 8.00 5.92
C THR A 33 1.91 7.46 4.98
N GLN A 34 3.17 7.55 5.36
CA GLN A 34 4.24 6.96 4.56
C GLN A 34 4.02 5.44 4.44
N PRO A 35 4.24 4.85 3.25
CA PRO A 35 4.02 3.44 2.97
C PRO A 35 4.53 2.45 4.02
N LYS A 36 5.69 2.68 4.64
CA LYS A 36 6.24 1.80 5.69
C LYS A 36 5.44 1.76 6.99
N TYR A 37 4.53 2.71 7.21
CA TYR A 37 3.66 2.80 8.37
C TYR A 37 2.22 2.37 8.09
N LEU A 38 1.95 1.81 6.90
CA LEU A 38 0.65 1.22 6.61
C LEU A 38 0.44 -0.07 7.43
N ASN A 39 -0.82 -0.51 7.50
CA ASN A 39 -1.28 -1.48 8.49
C ASN A 39 -1.15 -2.95 8.07
N ASP A 40 -0.85 -3.24 6.81
CA ASP A 40 -0.55 -4.57 6.30
C ASP A 40 0.95 -4.70 5.99
N PRO A 41 1.77 -5.09 6.99
CA PRO A 41 3.21 -5.21 6.83
C PRO A 41 3.63 -6.32 5.86
N SER A 42 2.70 -7.22 5.49
CA SER A 42 2.97 -8.40 4.68
C SER A 42 2.74 -8.17 3.19
N SER A 43 1.86 -7.22 2.84
CA SER A 43 1.44 -7.02 1.46
C SER A 43 1.68 -5.62 0.90
N GLU A 44 1.55 -4.58 1.72
CA GLU A 44 1.62 -3.21 1.24
C GLU A 44 3.06 -2.82 0.95
N SER A 45 3.30 -2.25 -0.23
CA SER A 45 4.64 -1.81 -0.65
C SER A 45 5.66 -2.95 -0.78
N ARG A 46 5.19 -4.20 -0.84
CA ARG A 46 6.04 -5.40 -0.91
C ARG A 46 5.63 -6.30 -2.07
N LEU A 47 6.63 -6.94 -2.67
CA LEU A 47 6.47 -7.97 -3.68
C LEU A 47 5.98 -9.28 -3.04
N LEU A 48 5.00 -9.91 -3.68
CA LEU A 48 4.52 -11.25 -3.35
C LEU A 48 5.45 -12.30 -3.99
N PRO A 49 6.14 -13.15 -3.19
CA PRO A 49 7.03 -14.18 -3.72
C PRO A 49 6.28 -15.41 -4.24
N PHE A 50 6.76 -15.96 -5.36
CA PHE A 50 6.34 -17.23 -5.93
C PHE A 50 7.56 -18.13 -6.13
N PHE A 51 7.66 -19.21 -5.33
CA PHE A 51 8.73 -20.19 -5.42
C PHE A 51 8.30 -21.42 -6.22
N ASN A 52 9.06 -21.78 -7.26
CA ASN A 52 8.83 -22.95 -8.11
C ASN A 52 7.39 -23.08 -8.68
N LYS A 53 6.69 -21.95 -8.77
CA LYS A 53 5.37 -21.79 -9.39
C LYS A 53 5.29 -20.42 -10.05
N PHE A 54 4.46 -20.27 -11.07
CA PHE A 54 4.29 -19.01 -11.78
C PHE A 54 3.15 -18.18 -11.19
N SER A 55 3.36 -16.86 -11.09
CA SER A 55 2.36 -15.90 -10.65
C SER A 55 1.31 -15.63 -11.75
N PRO A 56 0.13 -15.08 -11.39
CA PRO A 56 -0.85 -14.63 -12.40
C PRO A 56 -0.27 -13.64 -13.41
N ALA A 57 0.66 -12.77 -12.96
CA ALA A 57 1.36 -11.83 -13.81
C ALA A 57 2.27 -12.51 -14.85
N ASP A 58 2.91 -13.63 -14.48
CA ASP A 58 3.70 -14.45 -15.41
C ASP A 58 2.82 -15.02 -16.52
N TYR A 59 1.66 -15.57 -16.17
CA TYR A 59 0.72 -16.07 -17.18
C TYR A 59 0.16 -14.96 -18.07
N ALA A 60 -0.11 -13.77 -17.52
CA ALA A 60 -0.54 -12.62 -18.32
C ALA A 60 0.55 -12.20 -19.32
N TRP A 61 1.81 -12.16 -18.88
CA TRP A 61 2.95 -11.89 -19.75
C TRP A 61 3.11 -12.97 -20.83
N ALA A 62 3.04 -14.25 -20.48
CA ALA A 62 3.12 -15.36 -21.43
C ALA A 62 2.01 -15.31 -22.48
N ARG A 63 0.78 -14.94 -22.09
CA ARG A 63 -0.34 -14.73 -23.04
C ARG A 63 -0.01 -13.63 -24.03
N ASN A 64 0.61 -12.53 -23.59
CA ASN A 64 1.01 -11.44 -24.47
C ASN A 64 2.11 -11.87 -25.45
N GLU A 65 3.11 -12.63 -25.00
CA GLU A 65 4.14 -13.19 -25.90
C GLU A 65 3.55 -14.18 -26.91
N PHE A 66 2.67 -15.08 -26.46
CA PHE A 66 1.97 -16.02 -27.33
C PHE A 66 1.18 -15.29 -28.42
N LYS A 67 0.44 -14.23 -28.07
CA LYS A 67 -0.34 -13.41 -29.01
C LYS A 67 0.50 -12.77 -30.12
N LYS A 68 1.79 -12.49 -29.89
CA LYS A 68 2.68 -11.94 -30.93
C LYS A 68 2.97 -12.93 -32.05
N MET A 69 2.91 -14.23 -31.75
CA MET A 69 3.17 -15.29 -32.72
C MET A 69 1.88 -15.93 -33.26
N GLN A 70 0.76 -15.77 -32.55
CA GLN A 70 -0.53 -16.34 -32.93
C GLN A 70 -1.20 -15.54 -34.07
N ARG A 71 -1.66 -16.27 -35.09
CA ARG A 71 -2.36 -15.73 -36.27
C ARG A 71 -3.88 -15.74 -36.12
N ASP A 72 -4.43 -16.59 -35.26
CA ASP A 72 -5.87 -16.67 -34.97
C ASP A 72 -6.21 -15.87 -33.69
N PRO A 73 -6.96 -14.75 -33.81
CA PRO A 73 -7.36 -13.93 -32.65
C PRO A 73 -8.30 -14.64 -31.67
N SER A 74 -9.01 -15.69 -32.11
CA SER A 74 -9.98 -16.43 -31.30
C SER A 74 -9.36 -17.56 -30.48
N TYR A 75 -8.11 -17.91 -30.77
CA TYR A 75 -7.41 -18.98 -30.11
C TYR A 75 -7.04 -18.62 -28.66
N VAL A 76 -7.42 -19.48 -27.72
CA VAL A 76 -7.08 -19.35 -26.31
C VAL A 76 -6.04 -20.42 -25.94
N PRO A 77 -4.80 -20.04 -25.58
CA PRO A 77 -3.76 -21.01 -25.24
C PRO A 77 -4.03 -21.71 -23.91
N SER A 78 -3.66 -22.98 -23.83
CA SER A 78 -3.66 -23.76 -22.59
C SER A 78 -2.53 -23.33 -21.64
N ILE A 79 -2.64 -23.68 -20.35
CA ILE A 79 -1.59 -23.40 -19.36
C ILE A 79 -0.25 -24.01 -19.79
N GLN A 80 -0.26 -25.23 -20.33
CA GLN A 80 0.95 -25.94 -20.75
C GLN A 80 1.67 -25.20 -21.90
N GLU A 81 0.92 -24.63 -22.83
CA GLU A 81 1.47 -23.82 -23.92
C GLU A 81 2.05 -22.50 -23.41
N LEU A 82 1.41 -21.88 -22.42
CA LEU A 82 1.93 -20.66 -21.79
C LEU A 82 3.22 -20.94 -21.00
N GLU A 83 3.29 -22.07 -20.29
CA GLU A 83 4.49 -22.46 -19.53
C GLU A 83 5.73 -22.64 -20.41
N TYR A 84 5.58 -22.91 -21.70
CA TYR A 84 6.70 -22.96 -22.65
C TYR A 84 7.48 -21.63 -22.71
N TYR A 85 6.77 -20.50 -22.55
CA TYR A 85 7.38 -19.15 -22.52
C TYR A 85 7.97 -18.81 -21.15
N LEU A 86 7.59 -19.54 -20.11
CA LEU A 86 7.91 -19.23 -18.72
C LEU A 86 9.08 -20.05 -18.19
N LYS A 87 9.15 -21.33 -18.56
CA LYS A 87 10.17 -22.25 -18.07
C LYS A 87 11.55 -21.92 -18.64
N PRO A 88 12.62 -21.94 -17.81
CA PRO A 88 13.97 -21.78 -18.30
C PRO A 88 14.38 -22.95 -19.20
N CYS A 89 15.24 -22.66 -20.17
CA CYS A 89 15.89 -23.65 -21.02
C CYS A 89 17.28 -23.99 -20.47
N GLY A 90 17.70 -25.25 -20.59
CA GLY A 90 19.01 -25.74 -20.14
C GLY A 90 18.95 -26.50 -18.81
N LYS A 91 20.11 -26.91 -18.32
CA LYS A 91 20.29 -27.61 -17.04
C LYS A 91 20.95 -26.70 -16.01
N ARG A 92 20.63 -26.89 -14.73
CA ARG A 92 21.27 -26.14 -13.64
C ARG A 92 22.60 -26.80 -13.28
N TYR A 93 23.65 -26.02 -13.04
CA TYR A 93 24.98 -26.59 -12.73
C TYR A 93 24.94 -27.52 -11.51
N GLY A 94 24.21 -27.18 -10.44
CA GLY A 94 24.13 -28.04 -9.26
C GLY A 94 23.31 -29.33 -9.47
N GLU A 95 22.58 -29.46 -10.59
CA GLU A 95 22.02 -30.76 -11.01
C GLU A 95 23.09 -31.67 -11.61
N ASP A 96 24.01 -31.11 -12.42
CA ASP A 96 25.11 -31.86 -13.04
C ASP A 96 26.34 -32.00 -12.10
N PHE A 97 26.50 -31.09 -11.13
CA PHE A 97 27.65 -30.99 -10.22
C PHE A 97 27.22 -30.78 -8.75
N PRO A 98 26.55 -31.76 -8.12
CA PRO A 98 26.01 -31.62 -6.76
C PRO A 98 27.10 -31.40 -5.68
N HIS A 99 28.34 -31.82 -5.94
CA HIS A 99 29.46 -31.59 -5.02
C HIS A 99 29.80 -30.10 -4.87
N LEU A 100 29.61 -29.28 -5.92
CA LEU A 100 29.81 -27.83 -5.82
C LEU A 100 28.74 -27.19 -4.95
N LEU A 101 27.49 -27.66 -5.08
CA LEU A 101 26.37 -27.20 -4.27
C LEU A 101 26.56 -27.51 -2.78
N ILE A 102 27.06 -28.71 -2.46
CA ILE A 102 27.40 -29.11 -1.09
C ILE A 102 28.52 -28.23 -0.54
N ASN A 103 29.54 -27.90 -1.34
CA ASN A 103 30.61 -26.99 -0.94
C ASN A 103 30.09 -25.57 -0.65
N GLU A 104 29.02 -25.14 -1.32
CA GLU A 104 28.31 -23.88 -1.03
C GLU A 104 27.39 -23.97 0.21
N GLY A 105 27.26 -25.16 0.82
CA GLY A 105 26.48 -25.38 2.04
C GLY A 105 25.03 -25.80 1.81
N PHE A 106 24.66 -26.19 0.58
CA PHE A 106 23.28 -26.56 0.23
C PHE A 106 23.13 -28.06 -0.03
N THR A 107 21.99 -28.62 0.36
CA THR A 107 21.69 -30.05 0.21
C THR A 107 20.95 -30.38 -1.09
N SER A 108 20.31 -29.39 -1.70
CA SER A 108 19.54 -29.53 -2.93
C SER A 108 19.43 -28.20 -3.68
N MET A 109 19.20 -28.26 -5.00
CA MET A 109 19.01 -27.05 -5.79
C MET A 109 17.79 -26.25 -5.33
N ASP A 110 16.75 -26.92 -4.81
CA ASP A 110 15.58 -26.23 -4.28
C ASP A 110 15.93 -25.46 -3.00
N SER A 111 16.76 -26.01 -2.10
CA SER A 111 17.23 -25.27 -0.91
C SER A 111 18.10 -24.06 -1.27
N TYR A 112 18.90 -24.17 -2.34
CA TYR A 112 19.68 -23.05 -2.87
C TYR A 112 18.77 -21.97 -3.47
N ASP A 113 17.83 -22.40 -4.32
CA ASP A 113 16.90 -21.51 -5.02
C ASP A 113 15.97 -20.78 -4.03
N GLU A 114 15.52 -21.46 -2.97
CA GLU A 114 14.72 -20.84 -1.90
C GLU A 114 15.53 -19.82 -1.11
N SER A 115 16.77 -20.14 -0.75
CA SER A 115 17.69 -19.18 -0.10
C SER A 115 17.93 -17.96 -0.98
N LYS A 116 18.11 -18.14 -2.29
CA LYS A 116 18.28 -17.04 -3.26
C LYS A 116 17.01 -16.21 -3.40
N LEU A 117 15.84 -16.83 -3.47
CA LEU A 117 14.57 -16.10 -3.48
C LEU A 117 14.42 -15.25 -2.21
N GLN A 118 14.72 -15.81 -1.04
CA GLN A 118 14.65 -15.08 0.23
C GLN A 118 15.59 -13.87 0.24
N GLU A 119 16.83 -14.03 -0.23
CA GLU A 119 17.80 -12.94 -0.37
C GLU A 119 17.24 -11.82 -1.27
N ILE A 120 16.76 -12.18 -2.46
CA ILE A 120 16.19 -11.24 -3.45
C ILE A 120 14.97 -10.51 -2.87
N VAL A 121 14.00 -11.25 -2.33
CA VAL A 121 12.74 -10.69 -1.84
C VAL A 121 12.97 -9.76 -0.67
N THR A 122 13.83 -10.15 0.28
CA THR A 122 14.13 -9.34 1.47
C THR A 122 14.75 -8.02 1.04
N TYR A 123 15.83 -8.08 0.26
CA TYR A 123 16.51 -6.90 -0.23
C TYR A 123 15.57 -5.97 -1.01
N LEU A 124 14.80 -6.52 -1.96
CA LEU A 124 13.93 -5.72 -2.80
C LEU A 124 12.79 -5.09 -2.01
N ASN A 125 12.19 -5.82 -1.09
CA ASN A 125 11.12 -5.27 -0.28
C ASN A 125 11.63 -4.17 0.64
N ASP A 126 12.80 -4.33 1.26
CA ASP A 126 13.37 -3.29 2.12
C ASP A 126 13.75 -2.04 1.31
N TYR A 127 14.35 -2.23 0.13
CA TYR A 127 14.60 -1.14 -0.82
C TYR A 127 13.31 -0.41 -1.20
N LEU A 128 12.28 -1.15 -1.65
CA LEU A 128 11.05 -0.56 -2.18
C LEU A 128 10.30 0.18 -1.09
N VAL A 129 10.12 -0.43 0.08
CA VAL A 129 9.40 0.17 1.22
C VAL A 129 10.03 1.49 1.62
N GLU A 130 11.37 1.54 1.76
CA GLU A 130 12.04 2.78 2.14
C GLU A 130 12.02 3.81 1.01
N ALA A 131 12.25 3.40 -0.25
CA ALA A 131 12.23 4.31 -1.40
C ALA A 131 10.85 4.97 -1.56
N VAL A 132 9.76 4.19 -1.54
CA VAL A 132 8.42 4.79 -1.64
C VAL A 132 8.07 5.61 -0.40
N SER A 133 8.61 5.28 0.78
CA SER A 133 8.36 6.03 2.01
C SER A 133 9.07 7.37 2.09
N CYS A 134 10.20 7.54 1.38
CA CYS A 134 10.87 8.82 1.25
C CYS A 134 10.08 9.82 0.39
N HIS A 135 9.29 9.32 -0.57
CA HIS A 135 8.68 10.18 -1.59
C HIS A 135 7.16 10.29 -1.50
N LEU A 136 6.48 9.27 -1.00
CA LEU A 136 5.03 9.15 -1.10
C LEU A 136 4.36 9.07 0.28
N GLY A 137 3.16 9.63 0.36
CA GLY A 137 2.24 9.47 1.47
C GLY A 137 0.89 8.97 0.99
N VAL A 138 0.30 8.06 1.73
CA VAL A 138 -0.96 7.40 1.41
C VAL A 138 -2.06 7.94 2.31
N PHE A 139 -3.16 8.34 1.70
CA PHE A 139 -4.37 8.74 2.40
C PHE A 139 -5.47 7.71 2.15
N SER A 140 -5.59 6.80 3.12
CA SER A 140 -6.57 5.71 3.15
C SER A 140 -7.96 6.21 3.57
N LEU A 141 -8.96 5.83 2.77
CA LEU A 141 -10.37 6.13 2.92
C LEU A 141 -11.18 4.82 2.85
N SER A 142 -12.33 4.79 3.51
CA SER A 142 -13.34 3.73 3.37
C SER A 142 -14.46 4.21 2.44
N LYS A 143 -15.14 3.27 1.78
CA LYS A 143 -16.31 3.57 0.93
C LYS A 143 -17.64 3.62 1.68
N SER A 144 -17.63 3.48 3.00
CA SER A 144 -18.84 3.48 3.85
C SER A 144 -18.55 4.09 5.21
N ASP A 145 -19.52 4.83 5.75
CA ASP A 145 -19.55 5.35 7.13
C ASP A 145 -20.32 4.42 8.10
N CYS A 146 -20.89 3.32 7.59
CA CYS A 146 -21.53 2.25 8.38
C CYS A 146 -20.62 1.02 8.56
N ASN A 147 -19.33 1.10 8.22
CA ASN A 147 -18.43 -0.04 8.29
C ASN A 147 -18.00 -0.33 9.73
N LEU A 148 -18.51 -1.43 10.33
CA LEU A 148 -18.20 -1.84 11.69
C LEU A 148 -16.71 -2.14 11.91
N HIS A 149 -16.04 -2.73 10.91
CA HIS A 149 -14.61 -3.01 10.99
C HIS A 149 -13.82 -1.71 11.13
N MET A 150 -14.16 -0.70 10.30
CA MET A 150 -13.53 0.61 10.38
C MET A 150 -13.81 1.34 11.69
N TRP A 151 -15.05 1.28 12.18
CA TRP A 151 -15.41 1.83 13.49
C TRP A 151 -14.61 1.21 14.64
N THR A 152 -14.39 -0.11 14.56
CA THR A 152 -13.70 -0.89 15.60
C THR A 152 -12.21 -0.57 15.63
N HIS A 153 -11.53 -0.65 14.48
CA HIS A 153 -10.07 -0.56 14.41
C HIS A 153 -9.55 0.88 14.26
N TYR A 154 -10.27 1.76 13.56
CA TYR A 154 -9.76 3.09 13.21
C TYR A 154 -10.47 4.24 13.91
N ALA A 155 -11.63 4.00 14.52
CA ALA A 155 -12.37 4.99 15.29
C ALA A 155 -12.59 4.56 16.76
N SER A 156 -11.59 3.87 17.33
CA SER A 156 -11.54 3.52 18.76
C SER A 156 -12.81 2.84 19.27
N ILE A 157 -13.32 1.83 18.55
CA ILE A 157 -14.54 1.09 18.92
C ILE A 157 -15.75 2.04 19.04
N GLY A 158 -15.94 2.89 18.04
CA GLY A 158 -17.06 3.83 17.98
C GLY A 158 -16.96 5.04 18.91
N LYS A 159 -15.79 5.29 19.52
CA LYS A 159 -15.55 6.50 20.35
C LYS A 159 -15.05 7.69 19.53
N GLY A 160 -14.45 7.43 18.37
CA GLY A 160 -14.05 8.44 17.41
C GLY A 160 -15.19 8.86 16.48
N PHE A 161 -14.90 9.62 15.42
CA PHE A 161 -15.87 10.03 14.40
C PHE A 161 -15.40 9.69 12.99
N ALA A 162 -16.26 9.89 12.00
CA ALA A 162 -15.93 9.77 10.59
C ALA A 162 -16.21 11.07 9.84
N VAL A 163 -15.30 11.45 8.94
CA VAL A 163 -15.48 12.56 7.99
C VAL A 163 -15.82 11.95 6.64
N VAL A 164 -16.99 12.31 6.11
CA VAL A 164 -17.42 11.95 4.76
C VAL A 164 -17.13 13.13 3.84
N PHE A 165 -16.43 12.86 2.74
CA PHE A 165 -16.06 13.87 1.76
C PHE A 165 -17.01 13.87 0.55
N ASP A 166 -17.12 15.02 -0.08
CA ASP A 166 -17.74 15.18 -1.40
C ASP A 166 -16.75 14.75 -2.49
N GLU A 167 -16.95 13.55 -3.01
CA GLU A 167 -16.17 12.96 -4.10
C GLU A 167 -16.26 13.74 -5.42
N THR A 168 -17.21 14.67 -5.57
CA THR A 168 -17.33 15.54 -6.74
C THR A 168 -16.53 16.84 -6.62
N HIS A 169 -16.00 17.17 -5.43
CA HIS A 169 -15.22 18.37 -5.18
C HIS A 169 -13.92 18.38 -5.99
N ASP A 170 -13.48 19.55 -6.46
CA ASP A 170 -12.30 19.68 -7.35
C ASP A 170 -11.01 19.11 -6.75
N PHE A 171 -10.89 19.13 -5.42
CA PHE A 171 -9.81 18.46 -4.70
C PHE A 171 -9.67 16.98 -5.11
N PHE A 172 -10.76 16.22 -5.17
CA PHE A 172 -10.75 14.79 -5.54
C PHE A 172 -10.78 14.56 -7.05
N LYS A 173 -11.04 15.60 -7.85
CA LYS A 173 -10.79 15.56 -9.30
C LYS A 173 -9.30 15.67 -9.63
N ILE A 174 -8.57 16.49 -8.87
CA ILE A 174 -7.11 16.64 -8.97
C ILE A 174 -6.43 15.42 -8.35
N TYR A 175 -6.76 15.10 -7.11
CA TYR A 175 -6.22 13.95 -6.38
C TYR A 175 -7.23 12.80 -6.41
N ARG A 176 -7.20 12.05 -7.53
CA ARG A 176 -8.16 10.98 -7.78
C ARG A 176 -7.98 9.83 -6.78
N PRO A 177 -9.03 9.47 -6.02
CA PRO A 177 -9.03 8.24 -5.26
C PRO A 177 -9.01 7.03 -6.21
N CYS A 178 -8.23 6.02 -5.86
CA CYS A 178 -8.21 4.74 -6.55
C CYS A 178 -8.57 3.63 -5.58
N ASP A 179 -9.41 2.71 -6.05
CA ASP A 179 -9.86 1.58 -5.26
C ASP A 179 -8.71 0.61 -5.02
N VAL A 180 -8.61 0.11 -3.79
CA VAL A 180 -7.63 -0.93 -3.44
C VAL A 180 -8.15 -2.26 -3.98
N SER A 181 -7.30 -2.96 -4.74
CA SER A 181 -7.56 -4.34 -5.14
C SER A 181 -7.12 -5.32 -4.06
N TYR A 182 -7.94 -6.33 -3.83
CA TYR A 182 -7.67 -7.44 -2.93
C TYR A 182 -7.35 -8.72 -3.69
N ASN A 183 -7.31 -8.65 -5.03
CA ASN A 183 -7.03 -9.82 -5.86
C ASN A 183 -5.52 -10.10 -5.88
N PRO A 184 -5.08 -11.36 -5.64
CA PRO A 184 -3.66 -11.71 -5.70
C PRO A 184 -3.00 -11.47 -7.06
N GLU A 185 -3.78 -11.44 -8.15
CA GLU A 185 -3.28 -11.17 -9.50
C GLU A 185 -2.90 -9.70 -9.76
N ASP A 186 -3.48 -8.78 -9.00
CA ASP A 186 -3.17 -7.37 -9.11
C ASP A 186 -1.91 -7.01 -8.32
N ARG A 187 -1.53 -7.84 -7.33
CA ARG A 187 -0.35 -7.61 -6.50
C ARG A 187 0.94 -7.61 -7.31
N ALA A 188 1.87 -6.75 -6.89
CA ALA A 188 3.24 -6.81 -7.38
C ALA A 188 3.88 -8.14 -6.95
N SER A 189 4.55 -8.84 -7.86
CA SER A 189 5.07 -10.18 -7.63
C SER A 189 6.53 -10.35 -8.07
N VAL A 190 7.21 -11.27 -7.41
CA VAL A 190 8.50 -11.82 -7.84
C VAL A 190 8.38 -13.33 -7.90
N THR A 191 8.77 -13.89 -9.03
CA THR A 191 8.78 -15.34 -9.26
C THR A 191 10.22 -15.81 -9.37
N TYR A 192 10.52 -16.89 -8.65
CA TYR A 192 11.76 -17.63 -8.79
C TYR A 192 11.42 -19.06 -9.19
N TYR A 193 11.85 -19.45 -10.39
CA TYR A 193 11.61 -20.78 -10.95
C TYR A 193 12.89 -21.34 -11.53
N LYS A 194 13.50 -22.32 -10.84
CA LYS A 194 14.71 -23.04 -11.29
C LYS A 194 15.83 -22.10 -11.79
N GLY A 195 16.17 -21.08 -11.02
CA GLY A 195 17.20 -20.08 -11.35
C GLY A 195 16.75 -18.93 -12.26
N ALA A 196 15.53 -18.98 -12.81
CA ALA A 196 14.95 -17.86 -13.54
C ALA A 196 14.15 -16.96 -12.59
N VAL A 197 14.42 -15.65 -12.64
CA VAL A 197 13.71 -14.65 -11.86
C VAL A 197 12.83 -13.80 -12.77
N ARG A 198 11.61 -13.51 -12.32
CA ARG A 198 10.67 -12.62 -12.99
C ARG A 198 10.10 -11.60 -12.03
N PHE A 199 9.89 -10.39 -12.50
CA PHE A 199 9.22 -9.31 -11.77
C PHE A 199 7.94 -8.93 -12.51
N ASN A 200 6.79 -9.06 -11.84
CA ASN A 200 5.49 -8.73 -12.44
C ASN A 200 5.25 -9.41 -13.81
N GLY A 201 5.75 -10.63 -13.99
CA GLY A 201 5.67 -11.37 -15.24
C GLY A 201 6.87 -11.22 -16.18
N TYR A 202 7.63 -10.14 -16.06
CA TYR A 202 8.75 -9.84 -16.95
C TYR A 202 10.02 -10.56 -16.50
N PRO A 203 10.76 -11.23 -17.40
CA PRO A 203 12.02 -11.87 -17.05
C PRO A 203 13.07 -10.84 -16.63
N ALA A 204 13.81 -11.15 -15.57
CA ALA A 204 14.95 -10.34 -15.16
C ALA A 204 16.02 -10.32 -16.27
N PRO A 205 16.72 -9.19 -16.48
CA PRO A 205 17.69 -9.02 -17.56
C PRO A 205 18.93 -9.93 -17.41
N SER A 206 19.25 -10.35 -16.19
CA SER A 206 20.33 -11.30 -15.89
C SER A 206 19.80 -12.55 -15.19
N ARG A 207 20.39 -13.71 -15.51
CA ARG A 207 20.16 -14.99 -14.82
C ARG A 207 20.78 -15.00 -13.42
N ASN A 208 21.88 -14.25 -13.25
CA ASN A 208 22.50 -14.02 -11.94
C ASN A 208 22.16 -12.59 -11.55
N ILE A 209 21.10 -12.46 -10.77
CA ILE A 209 20.81 -11.22 -10.04
C ILE A 209 21.87 -11.13 -8.95
N ASP A 210 22.99 -10.48 -9.26
CA ASP A 210 23.89 -10.01 -8.21
C ASP A 210 23.25 -8.75 -7.62
N ILE A 211 22.57 -8.96 -6.50
CA ILE A 211 21.86 -7.93 -5.73
C ILE A 211 22.82 -6.81 -5.31
N LYS A 212 24.13 -7.09 -5.26
CA LYS A 212 25.18 -6.13 -4.87
C LYS A 212 25.82 -5.39 -6.05
N ASN A 213 25.48 -5.76 -7.29
CA ASN A 213 26.11 -5.19 -8.48
C ASN A 213 25.20 -4.14 -9.15
N LYS A 214 25.77 -2.96 -9.40
CA LYS A 214 25.07 -1.69 -9.68
C LYS A 214 24.34 -1.66 -11.02
N ASP A 215 24.81 -2.43 -12.00
CA ASP A 215 24.38 -2.27 -13.39
C ASP A 215 23.12 -3.06 -13.76
N ASN A 216 22.59 -3.95 -12.91
CA ASN A 216 21.71 -5.01 -13.40
C ASN A 216 20.39 -5.32 -12.67
N THR A 217 20.00 -4.61 -11.60
CA THR A 217 19.21 -5.37 -10.60
C THR A 217 17.85 -4.80 -10.19
N LEU A 218 17.60 -3.51 -10.32
CA LEU A 218 16.25 -2.98 -10.05
C LEU A 218 15.96 -1.65 -10.76
N HIS A 219 16.93 -0.73 -10.77
CA HIS A 219 16.79 0.57 -11.44
C HIS A 219 16.46 0.44 -12.92
N GLY A 220 17.13 -0.46 -13.65
CA GLY A 220 16.84 -0.70 -15.07
C GLY A 220 15.47 -1.33 -15.37
N ILE A 221 14.85 -1.97 -14.36
CA ILE A 221 13.51 -2.58 -14.47
C ILE A 221 12.45 -1.55 -14.07
N LEU A 222 12.66 -0.81 -12.98
CA LEU A 222 11.76 0.24 -12.47
C LEU A 222 11.74 1.50 -13.36
N ASN A 223 12.83 1.81 -14.07
CA ASN A 223 12.92 2.97 -14.95
C ASN A 223 12.31 2.75 -16.35
N ARG A 224 11.69 1.60 -16.62
CA ARG A 224 10.90 1.41 -17.84
C ARG A 224 9.50 2.02 -17.61
N ASP A 225 9.17 3.09 -18.32
CA ASP A 225 7.96 3.92 -18.08
C ASP A 225 6.63 3.15 -17.89
N PRO A 226 6.21 2.22 -18.77
CA PRO A 226 4.96 1.48 -18.57
C PRO A 226 5.04 0.48 -17.40
N VAL A 227 6.24 0.14 -16.96
CA VAL A 227 6.47 -0.71 -15.77
C VAL A 227 6.38 0.15 -14.52
N ARG A 228 6.87 1.39 -14.50
CA ARG A 228 6.93 2.23 -13.30
C ARG A 228 5.56 2.58 -12.71
N GLU A 229 4.66 3.09 -13.54
CA GLU A 229 3.31 3.48 -13.09
C GLU A 229 2.49 2.24 -12.69
N LEU A 230 2.56 1.18 -13.49
CA LEU A 230 1.96 -0.10 -13.16
C LEU A 230 2.53 -0.67 -11.86
N PHE A 231 3.84 -0.53 -11.62
CA PHE A 231 4.50 -1.09 -10.45
C PHE A 231 4.11 -0.36 -9.16
N ILE A 232 4.08 0.98 -9.15
CA ILE A 232 3.62 1.76 -8.00
C ILE A 232 2.16 1.42 -7.70
N ASN A 233 1.31 1.30 -8.73
CA ASN A 233 -0.09 0.95 -8.54
C ASN A 233 -0.24 -0.43 -7.90
N ARG A 234 0.52 -1.42 -8.37
CA ARG A 234 0.52 -2.78 -7.81
C ARG A 234 1.16 -2.90 -6.42
N LEU A 235 1.90 -1.89 -5.97
CA LEU A 235 2.49 -1.83 -4.63
C LEU A 235 1.56 -1.12 -3.62
N LEU A 236 0.92 -0.03 -4.06
CA LEU A 236 0.22 0.90 -3.17
C LEU A 236 -1.31 0.86 -3.33
N TYR A 237 -1.86 0.27 -4.38
CA TYR A 237 -3.31 0.06 -4.55
C TYR A 237 -3.70 -1.42 -4.48
N THR A 238 -2.91 -2.23 -3.77
CA THR A 238 -3.26 -3.63 -3.50
C THR A 238 -3.06 -3.97 -2.03
N LYS A 239 -3.83 -4.94 -1.52
CA LYS A 239 -3.75 -5.42 -0.15
C LYS A 239 -4.08 -6.91 -0.06
N GLY A 240 -3.74 -7.55 1.05
CA GLY A 240 -4.17 -8.92 1.34
C GLY A 240 -5.69 -9.05 1.46
N GLU A 241 -6.24 -10.19 1.07
CA GLU A 241 -7.69 -10.46 1.09
C GLU A 241 -8.29 -10.36 2.50
N GLU A 242 -7.49 -10.64 3.53
CA GLU A 242 -7.88 -10.49 4.93
C GLU A 242 -8.30 -9.06 5.31
N TRP A 243 -7.87 -8.06 4.53
CA TRP A 243 -8.22 -6.65 4.72
C TRP A 243 -9.39 -6.18 3.84
N LEU A 244 -10.00 -7.08 3.06
CA LEU A 244 -11.20 -6.81 2.26
C LEU A 244 -12.32 -6.10 3.05
N PRO A 245 -12.57 -6.42 4.34
CA PRO A 245 -13.61 -5.74 5.12
C PRO A 245 -13.40 -4.22 5.27
N GLU A 246 -12.19 -3.67 5.08
CA GLU A 246 -11.96 -2.23 5.12
C GLU A 246 -12.64 -1.48 3.96
N ASN A 247 -12.81 -2.16 2.81
CA ASN A 247 -13.36 -1.60 1.58
C ASN A 247 -12.72 -0.25 1.23
N GLU A 248 -11.40 -0.30 1.04
CA GLU A 248 -10.51 0.84 1.02
C GLU A 248 -10.43 1.51 -0.37
N SER A 249 -10.28 2.82 -0.36
CA SER A 249 -9.83 3.65 -1.49
C SER A 249 -8.67 4.52 -1.03
N ARG A 250 -7.70 4.76 -1.88
CA ARG A 250 -6.47 5.49 -1.54
C ARG A 250 -6.26 6.68 -2.45
N ILE A 251 -5.69 7.73 -1.88
CA ILE A 251 -5.06 8.81 -2.61
C ILE A 251 -3.57 8.77 -2.27
N ILE A 252 -2.71 8.83 -3.28
CA ILE A 252 -1.26 8.91 -3.11
C ILE A 252 -0.84 10.36 -3.33
N PHE A 253 -0.14 10.92 -2.36
CA PHE A 253 0.45 12.26 -2.43
C PHE A 253 1.97 12.15 -2.51
N PRO A 254 2.64 12.93 -3.37
CA PRO A 254 4.04 13.27 -3.14
C PRO A 254 4.18 13.94 -1.76
N LEU A 255 5.16 13.53 -0.95
CA LEU A 255 5.43 14.18 0.34
C LEU A 255 5.88 15.63 0.16
N ALA A 256 6.42 15.97 -1.01
CA ALA A 256 6.71 17.35 -1.40
C ALA A 256 5.46 18.23 -1.41
N ASP A 257 4.29 17.66 -1.71
CA ASP A 257 3.01 18.39 -1.80
C ASP A 257 2.32 18.54 -0.44
N CYS A 258 2.86 17.96 0.64
CA CYS A 258 2.32 18.14 1.99
C CYS A 258 2.69 19.52 2.53
N GLU A 259 1.69 20.34 2.87
CA GLU A 259 1.90 21.74 3.24
C GLU A 259 2.46 21.90 4.65
N ARG A 260 2.32 20.89 5.52
CA ARG A 260 2.85 20.92 6.89
C ARG A 260 3.60 19.63 7.22
N LYS A 261 4.80 19.78 7.78
CA LYS A 261 5.70 18.68 8.17
C LYS A 261 6.12 18.89 9.62
N ILE A 262 5.88 17.89 10.48
CA ILE A 262 6.13 17.97 11.93
C ILE A 262 6.73 16.66 12.45
N GLY A 263 7.22 16.70 13.69
CA GLY A 263 7.84 15.56 14.35
C GLY A 263 9.32 15.44 14.02
N SER A 264 9.91 14.31 14.42
CA SER A 264 11.33 14.03 14.22
C SER A 264 11.65 13.86 12.74
N ILE A 265 12.89 14.13 12.38
CA ILE A 265 13.42 13.73 11.08
C ILE A 265 13.74 12.23 11.17
N VAL A 266 13.27 11.48 10.18
CA VAL A 266 13.43 10.03 10.06
C VAL A 266 14.36 9.77 8.89
N SER A 267 15.46 9.06 9.17
CA SER A 267 16.34 8.53 8.15
C SER A 267 15.85 7.15 7.69
N PRO A 268 15.99 6.80 6.40
CA PRO A 268 15.58 5.49 5.89
C PRO A 268 16.38 4.35 6.54
N SER A 269 15.71 3.28 6.95
CA SER A 269 16.35 2.14 7.60
C SER A 269 16.90 1.14 6.57
N ILE A 270 17.91 1.55 5.81
CA ILE A 270 18.53 0.75 4.75
C ILE A 270 20.06 0.81 4.86
N ASP A 271 20.77 -0.10 4.17
CA ASP A 271 22.24 -0.16 4.16
C ASP A 271 22.87 1.19 3.79
N ASP A 272 23.86 1.63 4.57
CA ASP A 272 24.54 2.92 4.40
C ASP A 272 25.18 3.07 3.00
N CYS A 273 25.59 1.97 2.37
CA CYS A 273 26.10 2.01 1.00
C CYS A 273 25.02 2.46 0.02
N LEU A 274 23.77 2.02 0.22
CA LEU A 274 22.64 2.42 -0.62
C LEU A 274 22.22 3.87 -0.38
N LEU A 275 22.25 4.34 0.86
CA LEU A 275 22.00 5.76 1.20
C LEU A 275 22.98 6.67 0.45
N ASN A 276 24.27 6.31 0.46
CA ASN A 276 25.32 7.09 -0.20
C ASN A 276 25.30 6.98 -1.73
N GLU A 277 24.86 5.83 -2.27
CA GLU A 277 24.82 5.59 -3.70
C GLU A 277 23.61 6.24 -4.39
N TYR A 278 22.47 6.31 -3.70
CA TYR A 278 21.21 6.84 -4.25
C TYR A 278 20.60 7.94 -3.36
N PRO A 279 21.31 9.06 -3.13
CA PRO A 279 20.85 10.13 -2.23
C PRO A 279 19.56 10.82 -2.72
N ASP A 280 19.27 10.77 -4.03
CA ASP A 280 18.03 11.32 -4.60
C ASP A 280 16.81 10.45 -4.31
N VAL A 281 17.02 9.14 -4.07
CA VAL A 281 15.96 8.17 -3.76
C VAL A 281 15.77 8.07 -2.25
N PHE A 282 16.87 7.95 -1.51
CA PHE A 282 16.87 7.82 -0.07
C PHE A 282 17.32 9.12 0.57
N HIS A 283 16.36 9.83 1.15
CA HIS A 283 16.61 11.09 1.83
C HIS A 283 15.78 11.16 3.11
N ASP A 284 16.24 11.97 4.03
CA ASP A 284 15.55 12.24 5.28
C ASP A 284 14.17 12.87 5.04
N TYR A 285 13.18 12.45 5.83
CA TYR A 285 11.84 13.02 5.80
C TYR A 285 11.28 13.24 7.20
N HIS A 286 10.28 14.10 7.31
CA HIS A 286 9.59 14.30 8.58
C HIS A 286 8.69 13.11 8.89
N GLU A 287 8.64 12.72 10.16
CA GLU A 287 7.79 11.64 10.67
C GLU A 287 6.31 11.81 10.30
N ILE A 288 5.80 13.04 10.39
CA ILE A 288 4.40 13.36 10.11
C ILE A 288 4.33 14.39 8.98
N ASN A 289 3.78 13.96 7.86
CA ASN A 289 3.48 14.80 6.71
C ASN A 289 1.97 15.00 6.61
N LEU A 290 1.53 16.25 6.55
CA LEU A 290 0.13 16.64 6.60
C LEU A 290 -0.26 17.32 5.29
N LYS A 291 -1.32 16.79 4.69
CA LYS A 291 -1.97 17.35 3.51
C LYS A 291 -3.23 18.10 3.93
N LYS A 292 -3.40 19.33 3.45
CA LYS A 292 -4.62 20.11 3.71
C LYS A 292 -5.73 19.69 2.75
N ILE A 293 -6.88 19.32 3.30
CA ILE A 293 -8.11 19.09 2.54
C ILE A 293 -9.03 20.29 2.79
N PRO A 294 -9.52 20.99 1.75
CA PRO A 294 -10.43 22.12 1.93
C PRO A 294 -11.69 21.73 2.69
N PHE A 295 -12.13 22.59 3.62
CA PHE A 295 -13.37 22.34 4.37
C PHE A 295 -14.60 22.26 3.47
N SER A 296 -14.61 22.96 2.33
CA SER A 296 -15.65 22.84 1.30
C SER A 296 -15.78 21.44 0.69
N ALA A 297 -14.78 20.58 0.86
CA ALA A 297 -14.82 19.19 0.44
C ALA A 297 -15.47 18.26 1.49
N PHE A 298 -15.77 18.77 2.68
CA PHE A 298 -16.40 18.00 3.74
C PHE A 298 -17.90 18.00 3.50
N LYS A 299 -18.50 16.82 3.44
CA LYS A 299 -19.94 16.67 3.21
C LYS A 299 -20.71 16.43 4.50
N GLN A 300 -20.15 15.59 5.37
CA GLN A 300 -20.83 15.12 6.56
C GLN A 300 -19.81 14.68 7.62
N ILE A 301 -20.16 14.85 8.90
CA ILE A 301 -19.47 14.28 10.04
C ILE A 301 -20.41 13.28 10.72
N THR A 302 -19.96 12.04 10.85
CA THR A 302 -20.70 10.98 11.54
C THR A 302 -20.06 10.73 12.90
N LEU A 303 -20.81 10.98 13.97
CA LEU A 303 -20.40 10.67 15.35
C LEU A 303 -20.51 9.16 15.61
N GLY A 304 -19.61 8.63 16.43
CA GLY A 304 -19.49 7.23 16.78
C GLY A 304 -20.57 6.73 17.74
N TYR A 305 -20.90 5.44 17.65
CA TYR A 305 -21.97 4.81 18.42
C TYR A 305 -21.65 4.63 19.91
N ASN A 306 -20.38 4.79 20.30
CA ASN A 306 -19.89 4.59 21.66
C ASN A 306 -19.23 5.86 22.23
N MET A 307 -19.57 7.03 21.70
CA MET A 307 -19.12 8.32 22.24
C MET A 307 -19.86 8.69 23.53
N THR A 308 -19.14 9.32 24.46
CA THR A 308 -19.76 10.01 25.61
C THR A 308 -20.39 11.33 25.17
N GLU A 309 -21.37 11.85 25.93
CA GLU A 309 -21.98 13.16 25.64
C GLU A 309 -20.94 14.31 25.68
N LYS A 310 -19.96 14.21 26.59
CA LYS A 310 -18.85 15.17 26.67
C LYS A 310 -18.07 15.21 25.35
N ASP A 311 -17.73 14.05 24.82
CA ASP A 311 -16.96 13.90 23.59
C ASP A 311 -17.73 14.35 22.34
N LYS A 312 -19.03 14.05 22.28
CA LYS A 312 -19.92 14.58 21.24
C LYS A 312 -19.92 16.10 21.24
N ASN A 313 -20.10 16.71 22.41
CA ASN A 313 -20.12 18.17 22.54
C ASN A 313 -18.80 18.80 22.10
N ILE A 314 -17.64 18.18 22.40
CA ILE A 314 -16.34 18.67 21.89
C ILE A 314 -16.34 18.74 20.37
N ILE A 315 -16.83 17.72 19.67
CA ILE A 315 -16.88 17.72 18.19
C ILE A 315 -17.88 18.76 17.69
N LEU A 316 -19.07 18.83 18.28
CA LEU A 316 -20.11 19.80 17.91
C LEU A 316 -19.63 21.25 18.10
N ASP A 317 -18.91 21.53 19.17
CA ASP A 317 -18.32 22.84 19.45
C ASP A 317 -17.27 23.20 18.38
N LYS A 318 -16.45 22.23 17.94
CA LYS A 318 -15.46 22.45 16.87
C LYS A 318 -16.11 22.68 15.51
N VAL A 319 -17.15 21.93 15.18
CA VAL A 319 -17.90 22.12 13.92
C VAL A 319 -18.63 23.48 13.92
N SER A 320 -19.28 23.85 15.01
CA SER A 320 -20.05 25.10 15.11
C SER A 320 -19.17 26.36 15.19
N SER A 321 -18.01 26.27 15.82
CA SER A 321 -17.05 27.39 15.90
C SER A 321 -16.33 27.65 14.57
N ASN A 322 -16.19 26.64 13.71
CA ASN A 322 -15.59 26.78 12.40
C ASN A 322 -16.64 27.14 11.33
N LYS A 323 -16.70 28.43 10.94
CA LYS A 323 -17.67 28.93 9.94
C LYS A 323 -17.57 28.22 8.59
N GLU A 324 -16.39 27.72 8.20
CA GLU A 324 -16.21 27.01 6.94
C GLU A 324 -16.92 25.64 6.94
N LEU A 325 -17.21 25.07 8.12
CA LEU A 325 -17.94 23.81 8.28
C LEU A 325 -19.46 23.99 8.43
N SER A 326 -19.98 25.22 8.31
CA SER A 326 -21.42 25.52 8.49
C SER A 326 -22.37 24.76 7.53
N HIS A 327 -21.85 24.27 6.41
CA HIS A 327 -22.58 23.49 5.42
C HIS A 327 -22.59 21.97 5.71
N VAL A 328 -21.80 21.52 6.68
CA VAL A 328 -21.58 20.10 6.96
C VAL A 328 -22.70 19.54 7.81
N ASN A 329 -23.27 18.42 7.38
CA ASN A 329 -24.29 17.71 8.15
C ASN A 329 -23.64 16.89 9.27
N VAL A 330 -24.19 16.95 10.48
CA VAL A 330 -23.74 16.11 11.60
C VAL A 330 -24.77 15.01 11.86
N LEU A 331 -24.33 13.76 11.75
CA LEU A 331 -25.15 12.57 11.99
C LEU A 331 -24.54 11.75 13.15
N GLN A 332 -25.30 10.80 13.69
CA GLN A 332 -24.82 9.87 14.69
C GLN A 332 -24.99 8.42 14.22
N SER A 333 -23.93 7.63 14.34
CA SER A 333 -23.99 6.18 14.21
C SER A 333 -24.56 5.52 15.46
N LYS A 334 -25.31 4.44 15.30
CA LYS A 334 -25.88 3.61 16.37
C LYS A 334 -25.75 2.14 15.99
N LEU A 335 -25.65 1.26 16.98
CA LEU A 335 -25.81 -0.17 16.76
C LEU A 335 -27.29 -0.51 16.80
N ASP A 336 -27.77 -1.24 15.79
CA ASP A 336 -29.10 -1.83 15.83
C ASP A 336 -29.13 -3.11 16.71
N ILE A 337 -30.31 -3.71 16.85
CA ILE A 337 -30.50 -4.93 17.66
C ILE A 337 -29.75 -6.16 17.10
N TYR A 338 -29.25 -6.08 15.86
CA TYR A 338 -28.47 -7.13 15.21
C TYR A 338 -26.96 -6.82 15.22
N GLY A 339 -26.54 -5.75 15.89
CA GLY A 339 -25.15 -5.31 15.96
C GLY A 339 -24.64 -4.65 14.68
N LYS A 340 -25.53 -4.23 13.77
CA LYS A 340 -25.14 -3.48 12.57
C LYS A 340 -25.09 -1.99 12.88
N VAL A 341 -24.08 -1.32 12.34
CA VAL A 341 -23.97 0.13 12.43
C VAL A 341 -24.97 0.77 11.47
N VAL A 342 -25.81 1.66 11.99
CA VAL A 342 -26.74 2.49 11.22
C VAL A 342 -26.49 3.95 11.53
N VAL A 343 -26.54 4.81 10.52
CA VAL A 343 -26.36 6.27 10.68
C VAL A 343 -27.72 6.96 10.66
N LYS A 344 -27.96 7.85 11.62
CA LYS A 344 -29.21 8.60 11.77
C LYS A 344 -28.91 10.10 11.93
N PRO A 345 -29.79 10.98 11.44
CA PRO A 345 -29.78 12.39 11.83
C PRO A 345 -29.78 12.54 13.35
N MET A 346 -29.00 13.52 13.83
CA MET A 346 -29.01 13.92 15.23
C MET A 346 -30.30 14.60 15.63
#